data_AF-A0A7X8F0R6-F1
#
_entry.id   AF-A0A7X8F0R6-F1
#
_cell.length_a   1.000
_cell.length_b   1.000
_cell.length_c   1.000
_cell.angle_alpha   90.00
_cell.angle_beta   90.00
_cell.angle_gamma   90.00
#
_symmetry.space_group_name_H-M   'P 1'
#
loop_
_entity.id
_entity.type
_entity.pdbx_description
1 polymer ?
#
loop_
_entity_poly.entity_id
_entity_poly.type
_entity_poly.pdbx_seq_one_letter_code
_entity_poly.pdbx_strand_id
1 'polypeptide(L)' 'MLAIFFGILFVAFAVFATLPAGLDWGAEIIAFLKGGMPIAAALIGLVSFFIGIADLKDKAEAKKEEEASQAND' A
#
# COMPACT_ATOMS: atom_id res chain seq x y z
N MET A 1 -1.75 -17.42 -21.47
CA MET A 1 -1.23 -18.68 -20.87
C MET A 1 0.13 -18.49 -20.22
N LEU A 2 1.06 -17.76 -20.86
CA LEU A 2 2.41 -17.51 -20.32
C LEU A 2 2.43 -16.84 -18.93
N ALA A 3 1.58 -15.84 -18.69
CA ALA A 3 1.50 -15.16 -17.38
C ALA A 3 1.07 -16.09 -16.23
N ILE A 4 0.12 -17.00 -16.50
CA ILE A 4 -0.34 -17.98 -15.51
C ILE A 4 0.78 -18.96 -15.18
N PHE A 5 1.53 -19.41 -16.19
CA PHE A 5 2.69 -20.28 -16.01
C PHE A 5 3.76 -19.63 -15.12
N PHE A 6 4.15 -18.39 -15.41
CA PHE A 6 5.11 -17.67 -14.58
C PHE A 6 4.58 -17.39 -13.16
N GLY A 7 3.29 -17.07 -13.02
CA GLY A 7 2.66 -16.90 -11.72
C GLY A 7 2.78 -18.16 -10.86
N ILE A 8 2.43 -19.32 -11.41
CA ILE A 8 2.54 -20.61 -10.71
C ILE A 8 4.00 -20.92 -10.37
N LEU A 9 4.93 -20.69 -11.31
CA LEU A 9 6.36 -20.94 -11.11
C LEU A 9 6.94 -20.10 -9.97
N PHE A 10 6.62 -18.81 -9.91
CA PHE A 10 7.10 -17.93 -8.84
C PHE A 10 6.49 -18.25 -7.48
N VAL A 11 5.21 -18.64 -7.43
CA VAL A 11 4.57 -19.08 -6.17
C VAL A 11 5.20 -20.39 -5.68
N ALA A 12 5.41 -21.36 -6.57
CA ALA A 12 6.07 -22.62 -6.22
C ALA A 12 7.51 -22.39 -5.72
N PHE A 13 8.25 -21.48 -6.37
CA PHE A 13 9.58 -21.08 -5.91
C PHE A 13 9.54 -20.42 -4.53
N ALA A 14 8.58 -19.53 -4.28
CA ALA A 14 8.44 -18.89 -2.97
C ALA A 14 8.18 -19.92 -1.86
N VAL A 15 7.32 -20.91 -2.10
CA VAL A 15 7.09 -22.01 -1.15
C VAL A 15 8.36 -22.84 -0.97
N PHE A 16 9.03 -23.22 -2.05
CA PHE A 16 10.30 -23.96 -1.99
C PHE A 16 11.39 -23.22 -1.21
N ALA A 17 11.49 -21.91 -1.39
CA ALA A 17 12.46 -21.06 -0.69
C ALA A 17 12.25 -21.04 0.83
N THR A 18 11.01 -21.24 1.30
CA THR A 18 10.67 -21.26 2.74
C THR A 18 10.82 -22.64 3.39
N LEU A 19 11.02 -23.71 2.63
CA LEU A 19 11.10 -25.06 3.19
C LEU A 19 12.51 -25.33 3.78
N PRO A 20 12.57 -26.02 4.94
CA PRO A 20 13.85 -26.35 5.60
C PRO A 20 14.69 -27.39 4.85
N ALA A 21 14.08 -28.13 3.91
CA ALA A 21 14.80 -29.02 2.99
C ALA A 21 15.19 -28.34 1.67
N GLY A 22 14.81 -27.07 1.48
CA GLY A 22 15.08 -26.25 0.30
C GLY A 22 16.20 -25.23 0.56
N LEU A 23 15.91 -23.95 0.29
CA LEU A 23 16.83 -22.84 0.55
C LEU A 23 16.84 -22.39 2.03
N ASP A 24 15.82 -22.79 2.79
CA ASP A 24 15.64 -22.43 4.21
C ASP A 24 15.64 -20.92 4.50
N TRP A 25 15.20 -20.10 3.53
CA TRP A 25 15.16 -18.63 3.65
C TRP A 25 13.98 -18.10 4.46
N GLY A 26 13.26 -18.97 5.17
CA GLY A 26 12.06 -18.58 5.90
C GLY A 26 12.35 -17.47 6.93
N ALA A 27 13.47 -17.59 7.66
CA ALA A 27 13.86 -16.62 8.66
C ALA A 27 14.25 -15.25 8.04
N GLU A 28 14.99 -15.27 6.94
CA GLU A 28 15.45 -14.10 6.20
C GLU A 28 14.28 -13.34 5.56
N ILE A 29 13.31 -14.07 4.99
CA ILE A 29 12.08 -13.48 4.45
C ILE A 29 11.31 -12.78 5.56
N ILE A 30 11.14 -13.43 6.72
CA ILE A 30 10.46 -12.82 7.87
C ILE A 30 11.22 -11.59 8.37
N ALA A 31 12.56 -11.65 8.45
CA ALA A 31 13.39 -10.51 8.85
C ALA A 31 13.25 -9.33 7.88
N PHE A 32 13.27 -9.60 6.58
CA PHE A 32 13.05 -8.60 5.54
C PHE A 32 11.65 -7.98 5.65
N LEU A 33 10.60 -8.78 5.83
CA LEU A 33 9.24 -8.26 6.00
C LEU A 33 9.12 -7.42 7.28
N LYS A 34 9.68 -7.87 8.41
CA LYS A 34 9.68 -7.09 9.65
C LYS A 34 10.41 -5.76 9.51
N GLY A 35 11.50 -5.70 8.76
CA GLY A 35 12.25 -4.46 8.49
C GLY A 35 11.59 -3.56 7.44
N GLY A 36 11.05 -4.16 6.38
CA GLY A 36 10.50 -3.45 5.22
C GLY A 36 9.07 -2.96 5.40
N MET A 37 8.22 -3.71 6.11
CA MET A 37 6.81 -3.34 6.32
C MET A 37 6.65 -1.99 7.04
N PRO A 38 7.38 -1.66 8.12
CA PRO A 38 7.29 -0.35 8.75
C PRO A 38 7.70 0.81 7.82
N ILE A 39 8.71 0.60 6.98
CA ILE A 39 9.16 1.60 6.00
C ILE A 39 8.06 1.83 4.95
N ALA A 40 7.51 0.74 4.40
CA ALA A 40 6.41 0.82 3.45
C ALA A 40 5.18 1.50 4.06
N ALA A 41 4.82 1.16 5.30
CA ALA A 41 3.72 1.78 6.03
C ALA A 41 3.95 3.28 6.26
N ALA A 42 5.17 3.69 6.60
CA ALA A 42 5.51 5.10 6.76
C ALA A 42 5.38 5.87 5.44
N LEU A 43 5.86 5.31 4.33
CA LEU A 43 5.75 5.94 3.01
C LEU A 43 4.30 6.04 2.53
N ILE A 44 3.55 4.95 2.60
CA ILE A 44 2.13 4.93 2.22
C ILE A 44 1.35 5.88 3.12
N GLY A 45 1.56 5.82 4.44
CA GLY A 45 0.89 6.66 5.42
C GLY A 45 1.20 8.14 5.21
N LEU A 46 2.44 8.50 4.90
CA LEU A 46 2.83 9.89 4.61
C LEU A 46 2.11 10.42 3.36
N VAL A 47 2.08 9.64 2.28
CA VAL A 47 1.35 10.00 1.06
C VAL A 47 -0.14 10.14 1.35
N SER A 48 -0.75 9.17 2.04
CA SER A 48 -2.16 9.21 2.42
C SER A 48 -2.49 10.40 3.33
N PHE A 49 -1.59 10.79 4.22
CA PHE A 49 -1.75 11.94 5.10
C PHE A 49 -1.85 13.25 4.31
N PHE A 50 -0.94 13.48 3.35
CA PHE A 50 -1.00 14.67 2.52
C PHE A 50 -2.24 14.71 1.63
N ILE A 51 -2.63 13.57 1.04
CA ILE A 51 -3.86 13.47 0.25
C ILE A 51 -5.08 13.77 1.12
N GLY A 52 -5.14 13.22 2.34
CA GLY A 52 -6.24 13.46 3.27
C GLY A 52 -6.36 14.93 3.68
N ILE A 53 -5.25 15.63 3.91
CA ILE A 53 -5.26 17.07 4.21
C ILE A 53 -5.79 17.87 3.01
N ALA A 54 -5.34 17.55 1.79
CA ALA A 54 -5.80 18.22 0.58
C ALA A 54 -7.33 18.02 0.40
N ASP A 55 -7.80 16.77 0.48
CA ASP A 55 -9.21 16.43 0.36
C ASP A 55 -10.10 17.12 1.42
N LEU A 56 -9.61 17.25 2.67
CA LEU A 56 -10.33 17.97 3.72
C LEU A 56 -10.43 19.48 3.45
N LYS A 57 -9.36 20.11 2.96
CA LYS A 57 -9.36 21.54 2.62
C LYS A 57 -10.30 21.82 1.45
N ASP A 58 -10.21 21.02 0.39
CA ASP A 58 -11.03 21.21 -0.81
C ASP A 58 -12.53 21.04 -0.49
N LYS A 59 -12.89 20.08 0.38
CA LYS A 59 -14.26 19.91 0.87
C LYS A 59 -14.75 21.07 1.73
N ALA A 60 -13.88 21.67 2.54
CA ALA A 60 -14.25 22.81 3.37
C ALA A 60 -14.50 24.08 2.54
N GLU A 61 -13.69 24.31 1.50
CA GLU A 61 -13.87 25.43 0.58
C GLU A 61 -15.13 25.27 -0.27
N ALA A 62 -15.37 24.07 -0.83
CA ALA A 62 -16.58 23.80 -1.61
C ALA A 62 -17.87 24.06 -0.82
N LYS A 63 -17.94 23.60 0.44
CA LYS A 63 -19.10 23.88 1.31
C LYS A 63 -19.31 25.38 1.54
N LYS A 64 -18.22 26.14 1.69
CA LYS A 64 -18.30 27.58 1.93
C LYS A 64 -18.80 28.33 0.69
N GLU A 65 -18.42 27.90 -0.52
CA GLU A 65 -18.95 28.47 -1.76
C GLU A 65 -20.42 28.12 -1.99
N GLU A 66 -20.85 26.91 -1.64
CA GLU A 66 -22.27 26.51 -1.66
C GLU A 66 -23.11 27.35 -0.69
N GLU A 67 -22.62 27.60 0.53
CA GLU A 67 -23.30 28.45 1.51
C GLU A 67 -23.32 29.93 1.07
N ALA A 68 -22.24 30.43 0.47
CA ALA A 68 -22.15 31.81 -0.01
C ALA A 68 -23.04 32.07 -1.24
N SER A 69 -23.21 31.09 -2.14
CA SER A 69 -24.13 31.21 -3.28
C SER A 69 -25.59 31.19 -2.84
N GLN A 70 -25.96 30.33 -1.88
CA GLN A 70 -27.32 30.30 -1.32
C GLN A 70 -27.71 31.55 -0.50
N ALA A 71 -26.73 32.30 0.02
CA ALA A 71 -26.99 33.52 0.77
C ALA A 71 -27.13 34.78 -0.11
N ASN A 72 -26.80 34.70 -1.40
CA ASN A 72 -26.84 35.82 -2.35
C ASN A 72 -27.94 35.70 -3.43
N ASP A 73 -28.74 34.64 -3.41
CA ASP A 73 -30.00 34.46 -4.16
C ASP A 73 -31.22 34.69 -3.25
#